data_AF-A0A535QI97-F1
#
_entry.id   AF-A0A535QI97-F1
#
_cell.length_a   1.000
_cell.length_b   1.000
_cell.length_c   1.000
_cell.angle_alpha   90.00
_cell.angle_beta   90.00
_cell.angle_gamma   90.00
#
_symmetry.space_group_name_H-M   'P 1'
#
loop_
_entity.id
_entity.type
_entity.pdbx_description
1 polymer ?
#
loop_
_entity_poly.entity_id
_entity_poly.type
_entity_poly.pdbx_seq_one_letter_code
_entity_poly.pdbx_strand_id
1 'polypeptide(L)'
;MHTLPKAITFDCYGTLIDWEAEIQRYFAQKLAEHNITDINARALQGYWEEVQVQSIQGPYLPYRQLLRETMKLAFSSTLRCNS
;
A
#
# COMPACT_ATOMS: atom_id res chain seq x y z
N MET A 1 -36.83 -14.41 8.21
CA MET A 1 -36.89 -13.64 6.94
C MET A 1 -35.55 -12.94 6.77
N HIS A 2 -34.75 -13.32 5.76
CA HIS A 2 -33.56 -12.54 5.42
C HIS A 2 -33.99 -11.35 4.56
N THR A 3 -33.82 -10.14 5.08
CA THR A 3 -33.99 -8.91 4.30
C THR A 3 -32.78 -8.73 3.40
N LEU A 4 -33.02 -8.66 2.08
CA LEU A 4 -31.98 -8.34 1.12
C LEU A 4 -31.61 -6.84 1.21
N PRO A 5 -30.35 -6.46 0.93
CA PRO A 5 -29.93 -5.07 0.90
C PRO A 5 -30.70 -4.30 -0.19
N LYS A 6 -31.15 -3.07 0.13
CA LYS A 6 -31.90 -2.21 -0.79
C LYS A 6 -31.03 -1.60 -1.89
N ALA A 7 -29.72 -1.53 -1.69
CA ALA A 7 -28.75 -1.04 -2.64
C ALA A 7 -27.36 -1.65 -2.34
N ILE A 8 -26.55 -1.75 -3.39
CA ILE A 8 -25.14 -2.16 -3.33
C ILE A 8 -24.35 -1.11 -4.12
N THR A 9 -23.26 -0.61 -3.55
CA THR A 9 -22.37 0.34 -4.22
C THR A 9 -20.98 -0.27 -4.39
N PHE A 10 -20.38 -0.02 -5.54
CA PHE A 10 -19.00 -0.38 -5.83
C PHE A 10 -18.17 0.90 -5.94
N ASP A 11 -16.92 0.81 -5.52
CA ASP A 11 -15.95 1.84 -5.86
C ASP A 11 -15.64 1.82 -7.37
N CYS A 12 -15.30 2.99 -7.93
CA CYS A 12 -14.94 3.15 -9.34
C CYS A 12 -13.52 3.74 -9.54
N TYR A 13 -12.73 3.91 -8.47
CA TYR A 13 -11.40 4.54 -8.60
C TYR A 13 -10.50 3.77 -9.56
N GLY A 14 -10.48 2.43 -9.53
CA GLY A 14 -9.68 1.63 -10.46
C GLY A 14 -10.09 1.74 -11.93
N THR A 15 -11.28 2.28 -12.23
CA THR A 15 -11.73 2.54 -13.60
C THR A 15 -11.43 3.97 -14.03
N LEU A 16 -11.50 4.92 -13.09
CA LEU A 16 -11.30 6.34 -13.38
C LEU A 16 -9.82 6.74 -13.35
N ILE A 17 -9.01 6.08 -12.53
CA ILE A 17 -7.60 6.37 -12.35
C ILE A 17 -6.76 5.09 -12.29
N ASP A 18 -5.63 5.09 -12.97
CA ASP A 18 -4.61 4.05 -12.85
C ASP A 18 -3.75 4.32 -11.61
N TRP A 19 -4.35 4.13 -10.44
CA TRP A 19 -3.66 4.35 -9.17
C TRP A 19 -2.53 3.32 -8.92
N GLU A 20 -2.62 2.11 -9.51
CA GLU A 20 -1.61 1.07 -9.35
C GLU A 20 -0.30 1.49 -10.02
N ALA A 21 -0.34 1.94 -11.27
CA ALA A 21 0.85 2.39 -11.99
C ALA A 21 1.51 3.61 -11.31
N GLU A 22 0.70 4.53 -10.78
CA GLU A 22 1.18 5.71 -10.06
C GLU A 22 1.94 5.33 -8.78
N ILE A 23 1.42 4.36 -8.02
CA ILE A 23 2.09 3.86 -6.81
C ILE A 23 3.40 3.14 -7.16
N GLN A 24 3.41 2.29 -8.21
CA GLN A 24 4.64 1.63 -8.66
C GLN A 24 5.69 2.64 -9.10
N ARG A 25 5.28 3.69 -9.82
CA ARG A 25 6.19 4.77 -10.22
C ARG A 25 6.74 5.52 -9.01
N TYR A 26 5.91 5.82 -8.01
CA TYR A 26 6.35 6.45 -6.77
C TYR A 26 7.40 5.61 -6.05
N PHE A 27 7.17 4.30 -5.91
CA PHE A 27 8.14 3.40 -5.29
C PHE A 27 9.44 3.33 -6.07
N ALA A 28 9.39 3.18 -7.39
CA ALA A 28 10.58 3.18 -8.24
C ALA A 28 11.40 4.46 -8.09
N GLN A 29 10.73 5.62 -8.08
CA GLN A 29 11.39 6.90 -7.87
C GLN A 29 12.07 6.96 -6.51
N LYS A 30 11.40 6.53 -5.43
CA LYS A 30 11.98 6.56 -4.08
C LYS A 30 13.15 5.60 -3.91
N LEU A 31 13.08 4.40 -4.49
CA LEU A 31 14.20 3.46 -4.49
C LEU A 31 15.41 4.05 -5.23
N ALA A 32 15.18 4.69 -6.39
CA ALA A 32 16.24 5.36 -7.15
C ALA A 32 16.87 6.54 -6.38
N GLU A 33 16.07 7.37 -5.69
CA GLU A 33 16.56 8.45 -4.83
C GLU A 33 17.49 7.93 -3.71
N HIS A 34 17.30 6.69 -3.25
CA HIS A 34 18.12 6.02 -2.25
C HIS A 34 19.24 5.13 -2.84
N ASN A 35 19.45 5.15 -4.17
CA ASN A 35 20.39 4.29 -4.90
C ASN A 35 20.18 2.78 -4.67
N ILE A 36 18.93 2.36 -4.45
CA ILE A 36 18.57 0.95 -4.26
C ILE A 36 18.18 0.37 -5.61
N THR A 37 19.01 -0.53 -6.15
CA THR A 37 18.80 -1.17 -7.45
C THR A 37 18.25 -2.59 -7.35
N ASP A 38 18.36 -3.21 -6.18
CA ASP A 38 18.20 -4.65 -6.01
C ASP A 38 16.74 -5.02 -5.65
N ILE A 39 15.92 -4.00 -5.43
CA ILE A 39 14.55 -4.14 -4.93
C ILE A 39 13.59 -3.67 -6.02
N ASN A 40 12.67 -4.56 -6.40
CA ASN A 40 11.64 -4.27 -7.39
C ASN A 40 10.50 -3.46 -6.75
N ALA A 41 10.08 -2.37 -7.39
CA ALA A 41 8.98 -1.53 -6.92
C ALA A 41 7.66 -2.29 -6.71
N ARG A 42 7.35 -3.29 -7.54
CA ARG A 42 6.18 -4.16 -7.38
C ARG A 42 6.31 -5.09 -6.17
N ALA A 43 7.52 -5.57 -5.87
CA ALA A 43 7.77 -6.36 -4.67
C ALA A 43 7.62 -5.51 -3.40
N LEU A 44 8.12 -4.26 -3.42
CA LEU A 44 7.92 -3.31 -2.33
C LEU A 44 6.43 -2.97 -2.13
N GLN A 45 5.67 -2.77 -3.22
CA GLN A 45 4.23 -2.57 -3.13
C GLN A 45 3.53 -3.77 -2.49
N GLY A 46 3.81 -5.00 -2.94
CA GLY A 46 3.21 -6.21 -2.36
C GLY A 46 3.48 -6.35 -0.87
N TYR A 47 4.72 -6.09 -0.44
CA TYR A 47 5.06 -6.07 0.98
C TYR A 47 4.31 -4.96 1.74
N TRP A 48 4.20 -3.76 1.17
CA TRP A 48 3.44 -2.66 1.79
C TRP A 48 1.95 -3.00 1.94
N GLU A 49 1.35 -3.71 0.99
CA GLU A 49 -0.02 -4.22 1.06
C GLU A 49 -0.18 -5.25 2.18
N GLU A 50 0.76 -6.19 2.33
CA GLU A 50 0.76 -7.17 3.43
C GLU A 50 0.82 -6.49 4.80
N VAL A 51 1.70 -5.48 4.96
CA VAL A 51 1.81 -4.69 6.19
C VAL A 51 0.51 -3.95 6.51
N GLN A 52 -0.18 -3.43 5.50
CA GLN A 52 -1.50 -2.81 5.68
C GLN A 52 -2.55 -3.81 6.16
N VAL A 53 -2.63 -4.97 5.51
CA VAL A 53 -3.57 -6.04 5.89
C VAL A 53 -3.38 -6.42 7.35
N GLN A 54 -2.14 -6.62 7.79
CA GLN A 54 -1.82 -6.91 9.19
C GLN A 54 -2.22 -5.78 10.14
N SER A 55 -1.97 -4.53 9.75
CA SER A 55 -2.26 -3.36 10.58
C SER A 55 -3.77 -3.10 10.74
N ILE A 56 -4.58 -3.39 9.72
CA ILE A 56 -6.04 -3.20 9.74
C ILE A 56 -6.73 -4.18 10.70
N GLN A 57 -6.14 -5.36 10.96
CA GLN A 57 -6.64 -6.30 11.96
C GLN A 57 -6.43 -5.82 13.40
N GLY A 58 -5.60 -4.80 13.60
CA GLY A 58 -5.33 -4.20 14.90
C GLY A 58 -6.37 -3.15 15.32
N PRO A 59 -6.03 -2.32 16.33
CA PRO A 59 -6.85 -1.19 16.74
C PRO A 59 -7.15 -0.26 15.56
N TYR A 60 -8.36 0.28 15.51
CA TYR A 60 -8.74 1.22 14.47
C TYR A 60 -7.80 2.44 14.45
N LEU A 61 -7.29 2.73 13.26
CA LEU A 61 -6.52 3.93 12.96
C LEU A 61 -7.22 4.74 11.86
N PRO A 62 -7.21 6.07 11.94
CA PRO A 62 -7.59 6.90 10.82
C PRO A 62 -6.80 6.49 9.57
N TYR A 63 -7.47 6.37 8.42
CA TYR A 63 -6.87 5.86 7.18
C TYR A 63 -5.54 6.55 6.81
N ARG A 64 -5.48 7.88 6.95
CA ARG A 64 -4.24 8.66 6.69
C ARG A 64 -3.09 8.30 7.64
N GLN A 65 -3.40 7.94 8.88
CA GLN A 65 -2.41 7.51 9.86
C GLN A 65 -1.94 6.09 9.54
N LEU A 66 -2.87 5.18 9.23
CA LEU A 66 -2.56 3.82 8.78
C LEU A 66 -1.58 3.85 7.60
N LEU A 67 -1.90 4.56 6.52
CA LEU A 67 -1.04 4.66 5.34
C LEU A 67 0.35 5.20 5.66
N ARG A 68 0.45 6.19 6.55
CA ARG A 68 1.73 6.79 6.95
C ARG A 68 2.60 5.80 7.69
N GLU A 69 2.02 5.09 8.67
CA GLU A 69 2.79 4.16 9.50
C GLU A 69 3.18 2.91 8.70
N THR A 70 2.29 2.37 7.88
CA THR A 70 2.60 1.21 7.02
C THR A 70 3.65 1.55 5.97
N MET A 71 3.64 2.77 5.41
CA MET A 71 4.65 3.23 4.47
C MET A 71 6.05 3.32 5.12
N LYS A 72 6.13 3.88 6.35
CA LYS A 72 7.40 3.90 7.10
C LYS A 72 7.92 2.49 7.38
N LEU A 73 7.04 1.55 7.73
CA LEU A 73 7.41 0.16 7.97
C LEU A 73 7.93 -0.52 6.70
N ALA A 74 7.26 -0.30 5.56
CA ALA A 74 7.67 -0.79 4.25
C ALA A 74 9.09 -0.35 3.89
N PHE A 75 9.38 0.94 3.96
CA PHE A 75 10.72 1.45 3.63
C PHE A 75 11.78 1.09 4.67
N SER A 76 11.48 1.12 5.97
CA SER A 76 12.48 0.83 7.01
C SER A 76 12.94 -0.63 7.06
N SER A 77 12.07 -1.58 6.71
CA SER A 77 12.43 -3.00 6.59
C SER A 77 13.25 -3.25 5.32
N THR A 78 12.81 -2.68 4.20
CA THR A 78 13.48 -2.70 2.90
C THR A 78 14.90 -2.13 2.96
N LEU A 79 15.10 -1.01 3.67
CA LEU A 79 16.41 -0.37 3.87
C LEU A 79 17.36 -1.17 4.79
N ARG A 80 16.83 -2.02 5.67
CA ARG A 80 17.65 -2.82 6.61
C ARG A 80 18.20 -4.11 6.01
N CYS A 81 17.65 -4.59 4.89
CA CYS A 81 18.19 -5.76 4.18
C CYS A 81 19.40 -5.46 3.29
N ASN A 82 19.76 -4.18 3.12
CA ASN A 82 20.85 -3.74 2.23
C ASN A 82 22.06 -3.13 2.98
N SER A 83 22.31 -3.56 4.22
CA SER A 83 23.49 -3.21 5.04
C SER A 83 24.20 -4.44 5.57
#